data_AF-A0A168LSS4-F1
#
_entry.id   AF-A0A168LSS4-F1
#
_cell.length_a   1.000
_cell.length_b   1.000
_cell.length_c   1.000
_cell.angle_alpha   90.00
_cell.angle_beta   90.00
_cell.angle_gamma   90.00
#
_symmetry.space_group_name_H-M   'P 1'
#
loop_
_entity.id
_entity.type
_entity.pdbx_description
1 polymer ?
#
loop_
_entity_poly.entity_id
_entity_poly.type
_entity_poly.pdbx_seq_one_letter_code
_entity_poly.pdbx_strand_id
1 'polypeptide(L)'
;MNSVFRKTTPIRQLSRSFSATAGRGNLNKIQLIGRVGNDPTVTDVGDERRVVNYTLATSETHTDKEGNLVKRTQWHRIVSWNSAGWLPERVKKG
;
A
#
# COMPACT_ATOMS: atom_id res chain seq x y z
N MET A 1 -32.20 -31.88 27.16
CA MET A 1 -31.83 -30.53 26.68
C MET A 1 -30.31 -30.46 26.64
N ASN A 2 -29.70 -30.36 25.46
CA ASN A 2 -28.34 -29.82 25.26
C ASN A 2 -28.09 -29.70 23.76
N SER A 3 -28.20 -28.48 23.24
CA SER A 3 -27.83 -28.13 21.87
C SER A 3 -26.35 -27.74 21.85
N VAL A 4 -25.54 -28.52 21.15
CA VAL A 4 -24.12 -28.24 20.91
C VAL A 4 -24.02 -27.17 19.81
N PHE A 5 -23.80 -25.92 20.22
CA PHE A 5 -23.49 -24.83 19.27
C PHE A 5 -22.04 -24.95 18.79
N ARG A 6 -21.84 -25.34 17.53
CA ARG A 6 -20.55 -25.19 16.86
C ARG A 6 -20.39 -23.75 16.38
N LYS A 7 -19.44 -23.00 16.94
CA LYS A 7 -19.01 -21.69 16.42
C LYS A 7 -18.39 -21.90 15.04
N THR A 8 -19.05 -21.42 14.00
CA THR A 8 -18.51 -21.32 12.64
C THR A 8 -17.46 -20.21 12.60
N THR A 9 -16.21 -20.57 12.37
CA THR A 9 -15.13 -19.60 12.12
C THR A 9 -15.42 -18.83 10.84
N PRO A 10 -15.39 -17.50 10.82
CA PRO A 10 -15.58 -16.74 9.58
C PRO A 10 -14.42 -17.05 8.62
N ILE A 11 -14.77 -17.45 7.40
CA ILE A 11 -13.81 -17.67 6.32
C ILE A 11 -13.09 -16.35 6.07
N ARG A 12 -11.76 -16.31 6.30
CA ARG A 12 -10.94 -15.17 5.89
C ARG A 12 -11.04 -15.02 4.38
N GLN A 13 -11.78 -14.03 3.94
CA GLN A 13 -11.88 -13.69 2.52
C GLN A 13 -10.48 -13.25 2.07
N LEU A 14 -9.79 -14.13 1.35
CA LEU A 14 -8.55 -13.79 0.65
C LEU A 14 -8.90 -12.69 -0.36
N SER A 15 -8.56 -11.45 -0.03
CA SER A 15 -8.60 -10.34 -0.98
C SER A 15 -7.66 -10.70 -2.13
N ARG A 16 -8.22 -11.19 -3.23
CA ARG A 16 -7.44 -11.55 -4.41
C ARG A 16 -6.79 -10.28 -4.95
N SER A 17 -5.47 -10.29 -5.12
CA SER A 17 -4.70 -9.15 -5.62
C SER A 17 -5.01 -8.80 -7.09
N PHE A 18 -5.87 -9.56 -7.77
CA PHE A 18 -6.24 -9.41 -9.17
C PHE A 18 -7.73 -9.74 -9.38
N SER A 19 -8.43 -8.89 -10.14
CA SER A 19 -9.77 -9.21 -10.66
C SER A 19 -9.64 -10.26 -11.76
N ALA A 20 -10.42 -11.34 -11.68
CA ALA A 20 -10.42 -12.43 -12.66
C ALA A 20 -11.58 -12.31 -13.68
N THR A 21 -12.37 -11.25 -13.61
CA THR A 21 -13.54 -11.09 -14.49
C THR A 21 -13.09 -10.59 -15.86
N ALA A 22 -13.49 -11.29 -16.92
CA ALA A 22 -13.13 -11.04 -18.33
C ALA A 22 -13.67 -9.73 -18.94
N GLY A 23 -14.11 -8.78 -18.11
CA GLY A 23 -14.43 -7.43 -18.56
C GLY A 23 -13.12 -6.71 -18.82
N ARG A 24 -12.78 -6.46 -20.10
CA ARG A 24 -11.68 -5.57 -20.48
C ARG A 24 -12.04 -4.12 -20.12
N GLY A 25 -12.05 -3.83 -18.82
CA GLY A 25 -11.97 -2.47 -18.30
C GLY A 25 -10.52 -2.01 -18.32
N ASN A 26 -10.29 -0.72 -18.55
CA ASN A 26 -8.96 -0.13 -18.45
C ASN A 26 -8.37 -0.42 -17.05
N LEU A 27 -7.26 -1.16 -16.98
CA LEU A 27 -6.59 -1.51 -15.74
C LEU A 27 -5.50 -0.48 -15.43
N ASN A 28 -5.66 0.27 -14.35
CA ASN A 28 -4.59 1.08 -13.76
C ASN A 28 -4.20 0.46 -12.41
N LYS A 29 -3.05 -0.21 -12.38
CA LYS A 29 -2.51 -0.86 -11.17
C LYS A 29 -1.02 -0.58 -11.07
N ILE A 30 -0.59 -0.17 -9.87
CA ILE A 30 0.81 0.12 -9.56
C ILE A 30 1.21 -0.70 -8.34
N GLN A 31 2.39 -1.33 -8.37
CA GLN A 31 3.02 -1.97 -7.22
C GLN A 31 4.37 -1.29 -6.98
N LEU A 32 4.54 -0.70 -5.79
CA LEU A 32 5.78 -0.01 -5.41
C LEU A 32 6.35 -0.68 -4.16
N ILE A 33 7.65 -0.96 -4.20
CA ILE A 33 8.41 -1.51 -3.08
C ILE A 33 9.59 -0.56 -2.85
N GLY A 34 9.69 -0.03 -1.63
CA GLY A 34 10.65 1.02 -1.32
C GLY A 34 10.66 1.39 0.15
N ARG A 35 11.39 2.46 0.46
CA ARG A 35 11.55 3.01 1.81
C ARG A 35 10.76 4.30 1.97
N VAL A 36 10.31 4.57 3.18
CA VAL A 36 9.52 5.77 3.45
C VAL A 36 10.45 6.93 3.80
N GLY A 37 10.33 8.05 3.08
CA GLY A 37 11.21 9.22 3.24
C GLY A 37 10.94 10.03 4.50
N ASN A 38 9.67 10.09 4.89
CA ASN A 38 9.19 10.93 5.99
C ASN A 38 8.02 10.21 6.67
N ASP A 39 7.86 10.44 7.96
CA ASP A 39 6.73 9.88 8.71
C ASP A 39 5.39 10.27 8.06
N PRO A 40 4.41 9.36 8.00
CA PRO A 40 3.12 9.65 7.40
C PRO A 40 2.41 10.81 8.10
N THR A 41 1.95 11.79 7.33
CA THR A 41 1.14 12.91 7.83
C THR A 41 -0.34 12.58 7.69
N VAL A 42 -1.07 12.67 8.80
CA VAL A 42 -2.51 12.43 8.84
C VAL A 42 -3.25 13.76 8.75
N THR A 43 -4.22 13.84 7.85
CA THR A 43 -5.12 14.99 7.71
C THR A 43 -6.55 14.48 7.77
N ASP A 44 -7.30 14.97 8.75
CA ASP A 44 -8.74 14.71 8.84
C ASP A 44 -9.47 15.70 7.91
N VAL A 45 -10.28 15.17 7.00
CA VAL A 45 -10.99 15.92 5.95
C VAL A 45 -12.49 15.71 6.16
N GLY A 46 -13.10 16.59 6.95
CA GLY A 46 -14.50 16.47 7.38
C GLY A 46 -14.70 15.40 8.46
N ASP A 47 -15.96 15.08 8.74
CA ASP A 47 -16.33 14.34 9.97
C ASP A 47 -15.92 12.84 9.94
N GLU A 48 -15.74 12.24 8.77
CA GLU A 48 -15.54 10.77 8.67
C GLU A 48 -14.41 10.33 7.73
N ARG A 49 -13.67 11.26 7.11
CA ARG A 49 -12.61 10.90 6.16
C ARG A 49 -11.25 11.33 6.67
N ARG A 50 -10.32 10.39 6.61
CA ARG A 50 -8.92 10.61 6.95
C ARG A 50 -8.05 10.35 5.73
N VAL A 51 -7.14 11.26 5.48
CA VAL A 51 -6.14 11.19 4.41
C VAL A 51 -4.77 11.04 5.03
N VAL A 52 -4.00 10.06 4.56
CA VAL A 52 -2.62 9.86 5.00
C VAL A 52 -1.67 10.09 3.83
N ASN A 53 -0.74 11.01 4.01
CA ASN A 53 0.24 11.41 3.00
C ASN A 53 1.63 10.95 3.42
N TYR A 54 2.36 10.30 2.51
CA TYR A 54 3.75 9.91 2.72
C TYR A 54 4.50 9.82 1.38
N THR A 55 5.84 9.83 1.45
CA THR A 55 6.71 9.71 0.27
C THR A 55 7.49 8.39 0.30
N LEU A 56 7.55 7.71 -0.84
CA LEU A 56 8.23 6.43 -1.00
C LEU A 56 9.41 6.57 -1.97
N ALA A 57 10.60 6.21 -1.51
CA ALA A 57 11.80 6.07 -2.33
C ALA A 57 11.88 4.66 -2.91
N THR A 58 11.88 4.55 -4.24
CA THR A 58 12.29 3.33 -4.95
C THR A 58 13.67 3.59 -5.55
N SER A 59 14.58 2.61 -5.49
CA SER A 59 15.91 2.75 -6.06
C SER A 59 16.16 1.63 -7.07
N GLU A 60 16.72 2.01 -8.21
CA GLU A 60 17.16 1.11 -9.26
C GLU A 60 18.66 1.31 -9.47
N THR A 61 19.39 0.22 -9.64
CA THR A 61 20.80 0.26 -10.02
C THR A 61 20.91 -0.26 -11.45
N HIS A 62 21.50 0.52 -12.34
CA HIS A 62 21.73 0.15 -13.73
C HIS A 62 23.16 0.50 -14.13
N THR A 63 23.68 -0.18 -15.14
CA THR A 63 24.99 0.14 -15.71
C THR A 63 24.81 1.19 -16.79
N ASP A 64 25.63 2.24 -16.77
CA ASP A 64 25.66 3.24 -17.84
C ASP A 64 26.41 2.73 -19.08
N LYS A 65 26.50 3.57 -20.12
CA LYS A 65 27.19 3.23 -21.37
C LYS A 65 28.72 3.12 -21.21
N GLU A 66 29.27 3.68 -20.13
CA GLU A 66 30.70 3.72 -19.83
C GLU A 66 31.12 2.54 -18.93
N GLY A 67 30.16 1.73 -18.48
CA GLY A 67 30.38 0.55 -17.64
C GLY A 67 30.27 0.82 -16.14
N ASN A 68 29.92 2.03 -15.71
CA ASN A 68 29.79 2.36 -14.29
C ASN A 68 28.40 1.97 -13.77
N LEU A 69 28.36 1.52 -12.51
CA LEU A 69 27.10 1.27 -11.80
C LEU A 69 26.50 2.59 -11.30
N VAL A 70 25.35 2.96 -11.87
CA VAL A 70 24.61 4.17 -11.51
C VAL A 70 23.36 3.80 -10.72
N LYS A 71 23.29 4.30 -9.49
CA LYS A 71 22.10 4.19 -8.64
C LYS A 71 21.18 5.40 -8.87
N ARG A 72 19.93 5.14 -9.26
CA ARG A 72 18.90 6.17 -9.44
C ARG A 72 17.77 5.94 -8.45
N THR A 73 17.44 6.96 -7.68
CA THR A 73 16.30 6.93 -6.75
C THR A 73 15.15 7.76 -7.30
N GLN A 74 13.95 7.20 -7.28
CA GLN A 74 12.70 7.87 -7.62
C GLN A 74 11.85 8.06 -6.37
N TRP A 75 11.27 9.25 -6.22
CA TRP A 75 10.43 9.61 -5.10
C TRP A 75 8.96 9.67 -5.54
N HIS A 76 8.12 8.89 -4.88
CA HIS A 76 6.69 8.78 -5.18
C HIS A 76 5.91 9.41 -4.03
N ARG A 77 4.95 10.30 -4.35
CA ARG A 77 4.01 10.82 -3.35
C ARG A 77 2.77 9.94 -3.31
N ILE A 78 2.49 9.37 -2.15
CA ILE A 78 1.37 8.45 -1.94
C ILE A 78 0.32 9.14 -1.07
N VAL A 79 -0.93 9.06 -1.52
CA VAL A 79 -2.11 9.53 -0.79
C VAL A 79 -2.98 8.31 -0.51
N SER A 80 -3.17 7.99 0.75
CA SER A 80 -4.04 6.90 1.19
C SER A 80 -5.31 7.46 1.81
N TRP A 81 -6.46 7.09 1.24
CA TRP A 81 -7.78 7.48 1.73
C TRP A 81 -8.35 6.36 2.60
N ASN A 82 -8.98 6.72 3.72
CA ASN A 82 -9.59 5.76 4.64
C ASN A 82 -8.64 4.62 5.03
N SER A 83 -7.33 4.88 4.99
CA SER A 83 -6.35 3.91 5.42
C SER A 83 -6.68 3.53 6.85
N ALA A 84 -6.93 2.25 7.09
CA ALA A 84 -7.20 1.76 8.43
C ALA A 84 -6.12 2.30 9.37
N GLY A 85 -6.53 2.79 10.55
CA GLY A 85 -5.72 3.64 11.43
C GLY A 85 -4.33 3.10 11.81
N TRP A 86 -4.02 1.86 11.46
CA TRP A 86 -2.72 1.21 11.61
C TRP A 86 -1.59 1.82 10.80
N LEU A 87 -1.85 2.45 9.63
CA LEU A 87 -0.79 2.93 8.74
C LEU A 87 0.16 3.92 9.42
N PRO A 88 -0.30 5.05 10.01
CA PRO A 88 0.58 5.99 10.70
C PRO A 88 1.25 5.42 11.97
N GLU A 89 0.66 4.40 12.59
CA GLU A 89 1.24 3.73 13.77
C GLU A 89 2.44 2.85 13.37
N ARG A 90 2.29 2.08 12.29
CA ARG A 90 3.26 1.06 11.89
C ARG A 90 4.30 1.54 10.88
N VAL A 91 3.97 2.55 10.07
CA VAL A 91 4.88 3.09 9.06
C VAL A 91 5.60 4.30 9.64
N LYS A 92 6.92 4.24 9.65
CA LYS A 92 7.83 5.31 10.08
C LYS A 92 8.89 5.56 9.02
N LYS A 93 9.54 6.72 9.08
CA LYS A 93 10.70 7.05 8.26
C LYS A 93 11.79 5.98 8.43
N GLY A 94 12.27 5.43 7.31
CA GLY A 94 13.27 4.36 7.29
C GLY A 94 13.24 3.52 6.03
#